data_AF-A0A3S8YLB4-F1
#
_entry.id   AF-A0A3S8YLB4-F1
#
_cell.length_a   1.000
_cell.length_b   1.000
_cell.length_c   1.000
_cell.angle_alpha   90.00
_cell.angle_beta   90.00
_cell.angle_gamma   90.00
#
_symmetry.space_group_name_H-M   'P 1'
#
loop_
_entity.id
_entity.type
_entity.pdbx_description
1 polymer ?
#
loop_
_entity_poly.entity_id
_entity_poly.type
_entity_poly.pdbx_seq_one_letter_code
_entity_poly.pdbx_strand_id
1 'polypeptide(L)'
;MSDLRILRPGLHYAPVQSGVYFGHGRGQFVLRGPEALFGVADVCVPALEDGSTEDGLVAALGTERSRPVVRLLLKTFAAHGLLLDPARFTAPPPSEEERRRHAGALAELEAASDDPYGHFATLRASAVLLCGPPEAVAPAARGLHRAGVGRLLLAVPDPRAVATTARQLGAEVHALGPHGAPPAADADAYVLCRTPEQDGPATAADAWAAWLERLPRGRPVVPVAFEEAFILVGPVLDGPDAAARRTALHRRIAGHAAARPAAPVTRPVGDALAGALAGRAVFHALTTGADPAEAHLVHGDEPAADRVEAPLHPVGPDAPPVTLSQVPSEPAPAAGETAEAVESLAGPWTGLYSLPTPYDLPQLPVALAEARPARADARSFVAPGDNQQQAALQAALAVLRSALPAGPDAVAAAGTTAERWLLDGALRLLAAGTGPAGTPADFDALAARPRGLWRVLADYEDVPPHVELHELPGLSWPLARVAAQDGTPLAAAWGPDADGAVAEALAGALAAIRTRAARGTGPGGHGPGTAALETADDTEVAALRAEVAAYGAARGLEFTGRPADRDPVLGELPFAHGRVTTG
;
A
#
# COMPACT_ATOMS: atom_id res chain seq x y z
N MET A 1 6.03 38.23 -34.99
CA MET A 1 4.90 37.65 -34.25
C MET A 1 5.20 37.88 -32.79
N SER A 2 4.45 38.77 -32.13
CA SER A 2 4.60 39.04 -30.71
C SER A 2 4.32 37.75 -29.92
N ASP A 3 5.22 37.37 -29.01
CA ASP A 3 5.08 36.17 -28.19
C ASP A 3 3.86 36.30 -27.28
N LEU A 4 2.74 35.73 -27.71
CA LEU A 4 1.54 35.60 -26.89
C LEU A 4 1.86 34.68 -25.70
N ARG A 5 1.59 35.15 -24.49
CA ARG A 5 1.77 34.41 -23.23
C ARG A 5 0.41 34.22 -22.59
N ILE A 6 0.10 32.98 -22.25
CA ILE A 6 -1.15 32.62 -21.59
C ILE A 6 -0.80 32.01 -20.25
N LEU A 7 -1.39 32.52 -19.16
CA LEU A 7 -1.21 31.96 -17.83
C LEU A 7 -2.03 30.67 -17.70
N ARG A 8 -1.47 29.67 -17.03
CA ARG A 8 -2.25 28.49 -16.63
C ARG A 8 -3.34 28.90 -15.63
N PRO A 9 -4.56 28.35 -15.74
CA PRO A 9 -5.66 28.67 -14.84
C PRO A 9 -5.38 28.22 -13.41
N GLY A 10 -5.99 28.90 -12.43
CA GLY A 10 -5.94 28.49 -11.02
C GLY A 10 -4.72 29.00 -10.25
N LEU A 11 -4.04 30.05 -10.73
CA LEU A 11 -3.00 30.74 -9.97
C LEU A 11 -3.64 31.59 -8.86
N HIS A 12 -3.37 31.26 -7.62
CA HIS A 12 -3.70 32.10 -6.47
C HIS A 12 -2.54 33.05 -6.16
N TYR A 13 -2.81 34.33 -5.91
CA TYR A 13 -1.78 35.29 -5.50
C TYR A 13 -2.26 36.20 -4.38
N ALA A 14 -1.35 36.56 -3.47
CA ALA A 14 -1.66 37.40 -2.30
C ALA A 14 -0.45 38.24 -1.87
N PRO A 15 -0.65 39.45 -1.31
CA PRO A 15 0.44 40.26 -0.78
C PRO A 15 0.98 39.64 0.52
N VAL A 16 2.30 39.69 0.70
CA VAL A 16 3.00 39.25 1.92
C VAL A 16 4.06 40.29 2.31
N GLN A 17 4.55 40.25 3.56
CA GLN A 17 5.49 41.25 4.09
C GLN A 17 6.76 41.49 3.23
N SER A 18 7.17 40.50 2.44
CA SER A 18 8.38 40.59 1.60
C SER A 18 8.11 40.69 0.09
N GLY A 19 6.84 40.79 -0.35
CA GLY A 19 6.48 40.85 -1.76
C GLY A 19 5.11 40.22 -2.06
N VAL A 20 5.05 39.36 -3.07
CA VAL A 20 3.80 38.68 -3.49
C VAL A 20 3.98 37.17 -3.46
N TYR A 21 3.09 36.47 -2.77
CA TYR A 21 2.98 35.01 -2.79
C TYR A 21 2.18 34.57 -4.01
N PHE A 22 2.64 33.51 -4.67
CA PHE A 22 1.98 32.83 -5.76
C PHE A 22 1.88 31.35 -5.45
N GLY A 23 0.68 30.78 -5.59
CA GLY A 23 0.41 29.36 -5.37
C GLY A 23 -0.40 28.77 -6.52
N HIS A 24 0.04 27.63 -7.02
CA HIS A 24 -0.62 26.86 -8.07
C HIS A 24 -0.43 25.36 -7.79
N GLY A 25 -1.20 24.49 -8.45
CA GLY A 25 -1.05 23.03 -8.32
C GLY A 25 0.35 22.48 -8.68
N ARG A 26 1.20 23.29 -9.34
CA ARG A 26 2.59 22.95 -9.71
C ARG A 26 3.63 23.45 -8.72
N GLY A 27 3.23 24.20 -7.69
CA GLY A 27 4.13 24.72 -6.67
C GLY A 27 3.75 26.11 -6.16
N GLN A 28 4.56 26.58 -5.22
CA GLN A 28 4.38 27.87 -4.55
C GLN A 28 5.70 28.62 -4.47
N PHE A 29 5.66 29.95 -4.62
CA PHE A 29 6.84 30.80 -4.47
C PHE A 29 6.44 32.21 -4.02
N VAL A 30 7.42 32.95 -3.50
CA VAL A 30 7.28 34.36 -3.15
C VAL A 30 8.20 35.19 -4.03
N LEU A 31 7.63 36.09 -4.83
CA LEU A 31 8.41 37.08 -5.56
C LEU A 31 8.68 38.27 -4.64
N ARG A 32 9.94 38.40 -4.21
CA ARG A 32 10.34 39.48 -3.30
C ARG A 32 10.36 40.83 -4.01
N GLY A 33 9.83 41.86 -3.37
CA GLY A 33 9.77 43.19 -3.95
C GLY A 33 9.07 44.23 -3.08
N PRO A 34 9.01 45.47 -3.56
CA PRO A 34 8.27 46.55 -2.87
C PRO A 34 6.77 46.25 -2.86
N GLU A 35 6.03 46.88 -1.94
CA GLU A 35 4.58 46.71 -1.78
C GLU A 35 3.79 46.97 -3.08
N ALA A 36 4.28 47.89 -3.92
CA ALA A 36 3.71 48.20 -5.23
C ALA A 36 3.74 47.02 -6.24
N LEU A 37 4.54 45.98 -5.99
CA LEU A 37 4.59 44.78 -6.83
C LEU A 37 3.25 44.04 -6.87
N PHE A 38 2.47 44.07 -5.78
CA PHE A 38 1.14 43.46 -5.76
C PHE A 38 0.20 44.11 -6.78
N GLY A 39 0.22 45.45 -6.88
CA GLY A 39 -0.58 46.16 -7.89
C GLY A 39 -0.17 45.84 -9.33
N VAL A 40 1.12 45.55 -9.56
CA VAL A 40 1.59 45.07 -10.88
C VAL A 40 1.06 43.67 -11.16
N ALA A 41 1.14 42.76 -10.19
CA ALA A 41 0.59 41.41 -10.33
C ALA A 41 -0.93 41.42 -10.58
N ASP A 42 -1.66 42.29 -9.87
CA ASP A 42 -3.11 42.41 -9.96
C ASP A 42 -3.61 42.88 -11.33
N VAL A 43 -2.79 43.63 -12.07
CA VAL A 43 -3.06 44.01 -13.47
C VAL A 43 -2.57 42.95 -14.46
N CYS A 44 -1.37 42.39 -14.23
CA CYS A 44 -0.76 41.48 -15.20
C CYS A 44 -1.37 40.08 -15.19
N VAL A 45 -1.79 39.55 -14.03
CA VAL A 45 -2.31 38.18 -13.92
C VAL A 45 -3.61 38.00 -14.73
N PRO A 46 -4.66 38.82 -14.55
CA PRO A 46 -5.88 38.70 -15.34
C PRO A 46 -5.63 38.87 -16.85
N ALA A 47 -4.78 39.82 -17.23
CA ALA A 47 -4.42 40.04 -18.63
C ALA A 47 -3.67 38.84 -19.24
N LEU A 48 -2.89 38.11 -18.45
CA LEU A 48 -2.22 36.88 -18.88
C LEU A 48 -3.16 35.68 -18.94
N GLU A 49 -4.18 35.60 -18.07
CA GLU A 49 -5.23 34.56 -18.16
C GLU A 49 -6.01 34.66 -19.47
N ASP A 50 -6.31 35.88 -19.93
CA ASP A 50 -6.96 36.14 -21.23
C ASP A 50 -6.02 36.01 -22.44
N GLY A 51 -4.72 35.85 -22.19
CA GLY A 51 -3.67 35.81 -23.20
C GLY A 51 -3.21 37.20 -23.64
N SER A 52 -1.98 37.58 -23.25
CA SER A 52 -1.42 38.89 -23.55
C SER A 52 0.04 38.81 -24.02
N THR A 53 0.53 39.91 -24.57
CA THR A 53 1.93 40.06 -25.00
C THR A 53 2.67 40.94 -24.00
N GLU A 54 4.02 40.90 -23.97
CA GLU A 54 4.80 41.81 -23.11
C GLU A 54 4.38 43.28 -23.32
N ASP A 55 4.20 43.69 -24.57
CA ASP A 55 3.77 45.05 -24.91
C ASP A 55 2.33 45.34 -24.43
N GLY A 56 1.44 44.35 -24.51
CA GLY A 56 0.08 44.45 -23.98
C GLY A 56 0.05 44.65 -22.46
N LEU A 57 0.90 43.93 -21.72
CA LEU A 57 1.02 44.08 -20.27
C LEU A 57 1.60 45.44 -19.88
N VAL A 58 2.63 45.91 -20.58
CA VAL A 58 3.23 47.23 -20.35
C VAL A 58 2.22 48.34 -20.64
N ALA A 59 1.43 48.20 -21.71
CA ALA A 59 0.35 49.11 -22.03
C ALA A 59 -0.75 49.12 -20.95
N ALA A 60 -1.14 47.95 -20.42
CA ALA A 60 -2.13 47.85 -19.34
C ALA A 60 -1.67 48.53 -18.04
N LEU A 61 -0.37 48.51 -17.75
CA LEU A 61 0.23 49.23 -16.62
C LEU A 61 0.41 50.74 -16.88
N GLY A 62 0.20 51.20 -18.12
CA GLY A 62 0.22 52.61 -18.49
C GLY A 62 1.59 53.29 -18.53
N THR A 63 2.70 52.53 -18.41
CA THR A 63 4.05 53.12 -18.40
C THR A 63 5.14 52.15 -18.88
N GLU A 64 5.98 52.59 -19.82
CA GLU A 64 7.15 51.83 -20.29
C GLU A 64 8.20 51.56 -19.19
N ARG A 65 8.18 52.35 -18.10
CA ARG A 65 9.07 52.09 -16.95
C ARG A 65 8.76 50.76 -16.24
N SER A 66 7.59 50.18 -16.47
CA SER A 66 7.18 48.90 -15.88
C SER A 66 7.77 47.68 -16.59
N ARG A 67 8.28 47.83 -17.82
CA ARG A 67 8.77 46.72 -18.65
C ARG A 67 9.80 45.80 -17.97
N PRO A 68 10.79 46.29 -17.20
CA PRO A 68 11.70 45.39 -16.47
C PRO A 68 10.99 44.50 -15.44
N VAL A 69 9.95 45.01 -14.77
CA VAL A 69 9.16 44.25 -13.79
C VAL A 69 8.26 43.24 -14.50
N VAL A 70 7.62 43.63 -15.61
CA VAL A 70 6.85 42.70 -16.47
C VAL A 70 7.74 41.55 -16.94
N ARG A 71 8.95 41.84 -17.43
CA ARG A 71 9.92 40.79 -17.84
C ARG A 71 10.33 39.89 -16.69
N LEU A 72 10.53 40.44 -15.49
CA LEU A 72 10.85 39.65 -14.31
C LEU A 72 9.69 38.70 -13.95
N LEU A 73 8.44 39.19 -13.97
CA LEU A 73 7.25 38.39 -13.74
C LEU A 73 7.11 37.27 -14.77
N LEU A 74 7.16 37.59 -16.07
CA LEU A 74 7.09 36.60 -17.14
C LEU A 74 8.19 35.55 -17.04
N LYS A 75 9.44 35.98 -16.77
CA LYS A 75 10.56 35.06 -16.56
C LYS A 75 10.33 34.15 -15.36
N THR A 76 9.79 34.68 -14.27
CA THR A 76 9.51 33.92 -13.05
C THR A 76 8.39 32.91 -13.28
N PHE A 77 7.31 33.31 -13.95
CA PHE A 77 6.20 32.43 -14.30
C PHE A 77 6.65 31.32 -15.26
N ALA A 78 7.46 31.66 -16.28
CA ALA A 78 8.06 30.66 -17.16
C ALA A 78 8.95 29.67 -16.40
N ALA A 79 9.80 30.16 -15.48
CA ALA A 79 10.68 29.31 -14.68
C ALA A 79 9.92 28.33 -13.75
N HIS A 80 8.71 28.70 -13.33
CA HIS A 80 7.82 27.83 -12.54
C HIS A 80 6.79 27.09 -13.41
N GLY A 81 6.92 27.12 -14.73
CA GLY A 81 6.04 26.40 -15.66
C GLY A 81 4.58 26.89 -15.69
N LEU A 82 4.33 28.15 -15.31
CA LEU A 82 2.99 28.74 -15.21
C LEU A 82 2.48 29.36 -16.51
N LEU A 83 3.30 29.44 -17.55
CA LEU A 83 2.90 29.96 -18.86
C LEU A 83 2.73 28.81 -19.85
N LEU A 84 1.61 28.82 -20.59
CA LEU A 84 1.45 28.01 -21.78
C LEU A 84 2.26 28.60 -22.93
N ASP A 85 2.84 27.73 -23.76
CA ASP A 85 3.61 28.10 -24.93
C ASP A 85 2.84 27.72 -26.20
N PRO A 86 2.24 28.69 -26.92
CA PRO A 86 1.48 28.40 -28.13
C PRO A 86 2.27 27.66 -29.21
N ALA A 87 3.60 27.74 -29.20
CA ALA A 87 4.45 27.01 -30.14
C ALA A 87 4.46 25.48 -29.88
N ARG A 88 4.04 25.04 -28.69
CA ARG A 88 3.95 23.62 -28.32
C ARG A 88 2.61 22.98 -28.65
N PHE A 89 1.61 23.77 -29.02
CA PHE A 89 0.27 23.25 -29.27
C PHE A 89 0.25 22.45 -30.58
N THR A 90 -0.18 21.19 -30.50
CA THR A 90 -0.34 20.33 -31.69
C THR A 90 -1.72 20.47 -32.33
N ALA A 91 -2.66 21.12 -31.62
CA ALA A 91 -3.99 21.45 -32.11
C ALA A 91 -4.33 22.92 -31.82
N PRO A 92 -5.21 23.56 -32.63
CA PRO A 92 -5.63 24.93 -32.37
C PRO A 92 -6.43 25.02 -31.05
N PRO A 93 -6.42 26.19 -30.38
CA PRO A 93 -7.25 26.40 -29.21
C PRO A 93 -8.75 26.21 -29.52
N PRO A 94 -9.54 25.60 -28.63
CA PRO A 94 -10.97 25.38 -28.84
C PRO A 94 -11.75 26.69 -29.02
N SER A 95 -12.88 26.59 -29.72
CA SER A 95 -13.83 27.69 -29.88
C SER A 95 -14.43 28.10 -28.52
N GLU A 96 -14.98 29.32 -28.44
CA GLU A 96 -15.61 29.81 -27.20
C GLU A 96 -16.77 28.92 -26.74
N GLU A 97 -17.53 28.37 -27.67
CA GLU A 97 -18.61 27.42 -27.36
C GLU A 97 -18.08 26.13 -26.72
N GLU A 98 -17.00 25.57 -27.29
CA GLU A 98 -16.34 24.39 -26.72
C GLU A 98 -15.73 24.67 -25.36
N ARG A 99 -15.12 25.86 -25.17
CA ARG A 99 -14.61 26.29 -23.87
C ARG A 99 -15.69 26.36 -22.81
N ARG A 100 -16.85 26.94 -23.12
CA ARG A 100 -17.98 26.96 -22.17
C ARG A 100 -18.52 25.56 -21.89
N ARG A 101 -18.62 24.72 -22.92
CA ARG A 101 -19.20 23.36 -22.79
C ARG A 101 -18.30 22.41 -22.00
N HIS A 102 -16.98 22.55 -22.15
CA HIS A 102 -15.96 21.64 -21.60
C HIS A 102 -15.01 22.35 -20.63
N ALA A 103 -15.47 23.43 -19.99
CA ALA A 103 -14.65 24.30 -19.15
C ALA A 103 -13.81 23.54 -18.12
N GLY A 104 -14.40 22.57 -17.43
CA GLY A 104 -13.70 21.79 -16.41
C GLY A 104 -12.54 20.96 -16.96
N ALA A 105 -12.76 20.22 -18.06
CA ALA A 105 -11.72 19.39 -18.66
C ALA A 105 -10.61 20.23 -19.28
N LEU A 106 -10.96 21.35 -19.92
CA LEU A 106 -9.96 22.27 -20.49
C LEU A 106 -9.13 22.93 -19.39
N ALA A 107 -9.75 23.39 -18.30
CA ALA A 107 -9.02 23.96 -17.17
C ALA A 107 -8.04 22.94 -16.56
N GLU A 108 -8.45 21.67 -16.43
CA GLU A 108 -7.59 20.61 -15.92
C GLU A 108 -6.40 20.33 -16.86
N LEU A 109 -6.65 20.22 -18.17
CA LEU A 109 -5.60 20.01 -19.16
C LEU A 109 -4.64 21.22 -19.24
N GLU A 110 -5.15 22.44 -19.22
CA GLU A 110 -4.37 23.68 -19.21
C GLU A 110 -3.55 23.83 -17.93
N ALA A 111 -3.97 23.25 -16.80
CA ALA A 111 -3.16 23.21 -15.58
C ALA A 111 -2.07 22.12 -15.63
N ALA A 112 -2.37 20.95 -16.22
CA ALA A 112 -1.53 19.76 -16.15
C ALA A 112 -0.56 19.57 -17.34
N SER A 113 -0.94 19.94 -18.56
CA SER A 113 -0.23 19.60 -19.81
C SER A 113 0.43 20.81 -20.47
N ASP A 114 1.57 20.61 -21.13
CA ASP A 114 2.19 21.62 -22.01
C ASP A 114 1.49 21.72 -23.38
N ASP A 115 0.71 20.71 -23.78
CA ASP A 115 -0.11 20.68 -24.99
C ASP A 115 -1.57 20.31 -24.64
N PRO A 116 -2.30 21.22 -23.94
CA PRO A 116 -3.66 20.93 -23.48
C PRO A 116 -4.64 20.71 -24.64
N TYR A 117 -4.45 21.43 -25.76
CA TYR A 117 -5.37 21.39 -26.88
C TYR A 117 -5.15 20.15 -27.76
N GLY A 118 -3.92 19.64 -27.89
CA GLY A 118 -3.66 18.33 -28.49
C GLY A 118 -4.33 17.20 -27.70
N HIS A 119 -4.24 17.23 -26.36
CA HIS A 119 -4.94 16.27 -25.50
C HIS A 119 -6.46 16.38 -25.61
N PHE A 120 -7.01 17.60 -25.66
CA PHE A 120 -8.44 17.80 -25.84
C PHE A 120 -8.91 17.28 -27.22
N ALA A 121 -8.16 17.55 -28.29
CA ALA A 121 -8.44 17.00 -29.62
C ALA A 121 -8.39 15.46 -29.62
N THR A 122 -7.45 14.86 -28.88
CA THR A 122 -7.38 13.40 -28.68
C THR A 122 -8.64 12.86 -28.02
N LEU A 123 -9.14 13.50 -26.96
CA LEU A 123 -10.42 13.13 -26.32
C LEU A 123 -11.59 13.23 -27.30
N ARG A 124 -11.68 14.32 -28.06
CA ARG A 124 -12.75 14.53 -29.05
C ARG A 124 -12.74 13.46 -30.15
N ALA A 125 -11.57 12.91 -30.48
CA ALA A 125 -11.41 11.84 -31.47
C ALA A 125 -11.61 10.43 -30.90
N SER A 126 -11.54 10.26 -29.58
CA SER A 126 -11.53 8.95 -28.92
C SER A 126 -12.92 8.30 -28.82
N ALA A 127 -12.94 6.99 -28.96
CA ALA A 127 -14.07 6.12 -28.63
C ALA A 127 -13.81 5.36 -27.31
N VAL A 128 -14.76 5.37 -26.39
CA VAL A 128 -14.64 4.66 -25.10
C VAL A 128 -15.76 3.64 -24.93
N LEU A 129 -15.40 2.39 -24.63
CA LEU A 129 -16.34 1.32 -24.30
C LEU A 129 -16.49 1.19 -22.78
N LEU A 130 -17.73 1.27 -22.30
CA LEU A 130 -18.10 1.13 -20.89
C LEU A 130 -18.93 -0.14 -20.71
N CYS A 131 -18.36 -1.15 -20.07
CA CYS A 131 -18.98 -2.46 -19.83
C CYS A 131 -19.31 -2.63 -18.35
N GLY A 132 -20.57 -2.83 -17.97
CA GLY A 132 -20.91 -3.06 -16.56
C GLY A 132 -22.35 -2.85 -16.13
N PRO A 133 -22.62 -2.78 -14.82
CA PRO A 133 -23.93 -2.44 -14.30
C PRO A 133 -24.29 -1.00 -14.70
N PRO A 134 -25.58 -0.73 -15.02
CA PRO A 134 -26.03 0.58 -15.49
C PRO A 134 -25.78 1.70 -14.46
N GLU A 135 -25.78 1.39 -13.18
CA GLU A 135 -25.51 2.30 -12.05
C GLU A 135 -24.09 2.87 -12.08
N ALA A 136 -23.12 2.12 -12.59
CA ALA A 136 -21.74 2.59 -12.76
C ALA A 136 -21.48 3.15 -14.18
N VAL A 137 -22.04 2.50 -15.21
CA VAL A 137 -21.83 2.89 -16.61
C VAL A 137 -22.42 4.27 -16.91
N ALA A 138 -23.62 4.59 -16.41
CA ALA A 138 -24.27 5.85 -16.73
C ALA A 138 -23.54 7.09 -16.14
N PRO A 139 -23.08 7.08 -14.87
CA PRO A 139 -22.21 8.14 -14.32
C PRO A 139 -20.89 8.29 -15.06
N ALA A 140 -20.20 7.18 -15.38
CA ALA A 140 -18.97 7.19 -16.17
C ALA A 140 -19.19 7.87 -17.53
N ALA A 141 -20.24 7.47 -18.25
CA ALA A 141 -20.62 8.03 -19.55
C ALA A 141 -20.90 9.54 -19.46
N ARG A 142 -21.65 9.99 -18.44
CA ARG A 142 -21.93 11.43 -18.23
C ARG A 142 -20.68 12.22 -17.91
N GLY A 143 -19.73 11.65 -17.15
CA GLY A 143 -18.44 12.27 -16.86
C GLY A 143 -17.61 12.45 -18.13
N LEU A 144 -17.42 11.37 -18.88
CA LEU A 144 -16.63 11.36 -20.11
C LEU A 144 -17.24 12.25 -21.22
N HIS A 145 -18.56 12.24 -21.38
CA HIS A 145 -19.23 13.15 -22.31
C HIS A 145 -19.02 14.63 -21.94
N ARG A 146 -19.13 14.97 -20.65
CA ARG A 146 -18.83 16.32 -20.15
C ARG A 146 -17.36 16.68 -20.35
N ALA A 147 -16.45 15.73 -20.20
CA ALA A 147 -15.03 15.92 -20.45
C ALA A 147 -14.67 16.09 -21.94
N GLY A 148 -15.59 15.73 -22.84
CA GLY A 148 -15.42 15.93 -24.29
C GLY A 148 -15.11 14.66 -25.08
N VAL A 149 -15.25 13.46 -24.52
CA VAL A 149 -15.07 12.22 -25.32
C VAL A 149 -16.00 12.22 -26.54
N GLY A 150 -15.44 11.89 -27.70
CA GLY A 150 -16.13 11.94 -28.99
C GLY A 150 -17.24 10.90 -29.14
N ARG A 151 -16.93 9.64 -28.83
CA ARG A 151 -17.84 8.51 -29.00
C ARG A 151 -17.89 7.65 -27.74
N LEU A 152 -19.10 7.30 -27.31
CA LEU A 152 -19.34 6.45 -26.15
C LEU A 152 -20.12 5.21 -26.56
N LEU A 153 -19.64 4.04 -26.14
CA LEU A 153 -20.32 2.76 -26.32
C LEU A 153 -20.68 2.21 -24.93
N LEU A 154 -21.97 1.96 -24.70
CA LEU A 154 -22.49 1.49 -23.42
C LEU A 154 -22.90 0.03 -23.54
N ALA A 155 -22.17 -0.88 -22.91
CA ALA A 155 -22.48 -2.30 -22.87
C ALA A 155 -22.98 -2.67 -21.46
N VAL A 156 -24.27 -2.95 -21.34
CA VAL A 156 -24.93 -3.25 -20.06
C VAL A 156 -25.77 -4.53 -20.16
N PRO A 157 -26.07 -5.22 -19.03
CA PRO A 157 -26.92 -6.41 -19.05
C PRO A 157 -28.32 -6.16 -19.63
N ASP A 158 -28.96 -5.05 -19.24
CA ASP A 158 -30.24 -4.60 -19.82
C ASP A 158 -30.06 -3.24 -20.54
N PRO A 159 -29.99 -3.21 -21.88
CA PRO A 159 -29.91 -1.99 -22.67
C PRO A 159 -30.97 -0.93 -22.36
N ARG A 160 -32.15 -1.33 -21.87
CA ARG A 160 -33.23 -0.40 -21.53
C ARG A 160 -32.89 0.47 -20.34
N ALA A 161 -32.09 -0.04 -19.39
CA ALA A 161 -31.70 0.66 -18.18
C ALA A 161 -30.87 1.93 -18.48
N VAL A 162 -30.12 1.95 -19.58
CA VAL A 162 -29.31 3.12 -20.00
C VAL A 162 -29.89 3.89 -21.18
N ALA A 163 -31.02 3.48 -21.76
CA ALA A 163 -31.54 4.03 -23.02
C ALA A 163 -31.80 5.55 -22.97
N THR A 164 -32.26 6.08 -21.83
CA THR A 164 -32.45 7.53 -21.68
C THR A 164 -31.12 8.28 -21.62
N THR A 165 -30.15 7.78 -20.84
CA THR A 165 -28.80 8.36 -20.80
C THR A 165 -28.14 8.28 -22.18
N ALA A 166 -28.20 7.14 -22.86
CA ALA A 166 -27.61 6.97 -24.18
C ALA A 166 -28.15 7.97 -25.21
N ARG A 167 -29.49 8.15 -25.27
CA ARG A 167 -30.12 9.14 -26.15
C ARG A 167 -29.68 10.58 -25.85
N GLN A 168 -29.56 10.94 -24.57
CA GLN A 168 -29.11 12.28 -24.16
C GLN A 168 -27.66 12.54 -24.55
N LEU A 169 -26.81 11.52 -24.48
CA LEU A 169 -25.38 11.64 -24.77
C LEU A 169 -25.03 11.36 -26.23
N GLY A 170 -25.97 10.85 -27.03
CA GLY A 170 -25.70 10.33 -28.38
C GLY A 170 -24.84 9.07 -28.38
N ALA A 171 -24.90 8.27 -27.30
CA ALA A 171 -24.10 7.07 -27.13
C ALA A 171 -24.73 5.83 -27.80
N GLU A 172 -23.88 4.92 -28.26
CA GLU A 172 -24.31 3.61 -28.76
C GLU A 172 -24.57 2.66 -27.61
N VAL A 173 -25.58 1.79 -27.74
CA VAL A 173 -25.94 0.82 -26.69
C VAL A 173 -25.81 -0.60 -27.24
N HIS A 174 -25.12 -1.43 -26.47
CA HIS A 174 -24.91 -2.84 -26.76
C HIS A 174 -25.41 -3.68 -25.58
N ALA A 175 -25.90 -4.88 -25.88
CA ALA A 175 -26.12 -5.89 -24.85
C ALA A 175 -24.76 -6.48 -24.43
N LEU A 176 -24.57 -6.64 -23.12
CA LEU A 176 -23.39 -7.32 -22.58
C LEU A 176 -23.46 -8.82 -22.91
N GLY A 177 -22.32 -9.41 -23.29
CA GLY A 177 -22.23 -10.84 -23.57
C GLY A 177 -22.39 -11.71 -22.32
N PRO A 178 -22.55 -13.03 -22.49
CA PRO A 178 -22.55 -13.97 -21.36
C PRO A 178 -21.28 -13.82 -20.52
N HIS A 179 -21.41 -13.98 -19.20
CA HIS A 179 -20.33 -13.77 -18.21
C HIS A 179 -19.67 -12.38 -18.27
N GLY A 180 -20.40 -11.37 -18.75
CA GLY A 180 -19.91 -10.00 -18.78
C GLY A 180 -18.93 -9.68 -19.91
N ALA A 181 -18.78 -10.56 -20.90
CA ALA A 181 -17.87 -10.33 -22.02
C ALA A 181 -18.26 -9.09 -22.86
N PRO A 182 -17.29 -8.28 -23.32
CA PRO A 182 -17.52 -7.04 -24.01
C PRO A 182 -17.94 -7.40 -25.43
N PRO A 183 -18.75 -6.55 -26.06
CA PRO A 183 -18.91 -6.64 -27.50
C PRO A 183 -17.54 -6.46 -28.17
N ALA A 184 -17.33 -7.14 -29.30
CA ALA A 184 -16.23 -6.83 -30.20
C ALA A 184 -16.48 -5.45 -30.81
N ALA A 185 -16.00 -4.41 -30.14
CA ALA A 185 -16.13 -3.02 -30.56
C ALA A 185 -14.74 -2.37 -30.56
N ASP A 186 -14.47 -1.61 -31.63
CA ASP A 186 -13.24 -0.83 -31.72
C ASP A 186 -13.37 0.42 -30.84
N ALA A 187 -12.57 0.46 -29.77
CA ALA A 187 -12.49 1.55 -28.83
C ALA A 187 -11.03 1.84 -28.46
N ASP A 188 -10.75 3.11 -28.17
CA ASP A 188 -9.45 3.61 -27.76
C ASP A 188 -9.17 3.38 -26.27
N ALA A 189 -10.21 3.24 -25.44
CA ALA A 189 -10.12 2.89 -24.03
C ALA A 189 -11.34 2.08 -23.55
N TYR A 190 -11.14 1.32 -22.47
CA TYR A 190 -12.14 0.39 -21.94
C TYR A 190 -12.34 0.62 -20.44
N VAL A 191 -13.59 0.66 -19.98
CA VAL A 191 -13.96 0.45 -18.57
C VAL A 191 -14.63 -0.90 -18.46
N LEU A 192 -14.08 -1.79 -17.66
CA LEU A 192 -14.58 -3.15 -17.50
C LEU A 192 -14.98 -3.41 -16.06
N CYS A 193 -16.27 -3.55 -15.83
CA CYS A 193 -16.85 -3.85 -14.53
C CYS A 193 -17.09 -5.35 -14.37
N ARG A 194 -16.65 -5.93 -13.25
CA ARG A 194 -16.90 -7.32 -12.86
C ARG A 194 -17.69 -7.39 -11.57
N THR A 195 -18.68 -8.27 -11.55
CA THR A 195 -19.46 -8.60 -10.35
C THR A 195 -19.13 -10.03 -9.88
N PRO A 196 -19.33 -10.36 -8.59
CA PRO A 196 -18.96 -11.65 -8.03
C PRO A 196 -19.72 -12.82 -8.67
N GLU A 197 -20.95 -12.57 -9.12
CA GLU A 197 -21.81 -13.55 -9.80
C GLU A 197 -21.25 -14.01 -11.15
N GLN A 198 -20.34 -13.24 -11.75
CA GLN A 198 -19.70 -13.55 -13.04
C GLN A 198 -18.46 -14.45 -12.87
N ASP A 199 -17.94 -14.53 -11.64
CA ASP A 199 -16.72 -15.23 -11.29
C ASP A 199 -17.09 -16.49 -10.49
N GLY A 200 -16.96 -17.67 -11.11
CA GLY A 200 -17.05 -18.92 -10.37
C GLY A 200 -16.05 -18.95 -9.19
N PRO A 201 -16.19 -19.90 -8.24
CA PRO A 201 -15.46 -19.91 -6.96
C PRO A 201 -13.93 -20.08 -7.04
N ALA A 202 -13.33 -20.11 -8.24
CA ALA A 202 -11.90 -20.34 -8.42
C ALA A 202 -11.27 -19.36 -9.44
N THR A 203 -10.25 -18.62 -8.96
CA THR A 203 -9.18 -17.91 -9.71
C THR A 203 -9.50 -16.55 -10.36
N ALA A 204 -9.65 -15.51 -9.53
CA ALA A 204 -9.62 -14.09 -9.96
C ALA A 204 -8.26 -13.62 -10.55
N ALA A 205 -7.21 -14.44 -10.48
CA ALA A 205 -5.85 -14.09 -10.90
C ALA A 205 -5.62 -14.15 -12.41
N ASP A 206 -6.18 -15.17 -13.06
CA ASP A 206 -5.94 -15.44 -14.48
C ASP A 206 -6.95 -14.71 -15.37
N ALA A 207 -8.05 -14.24 -14.77
CA ALA A 207 -9.16 -13.68 -15.52
C ALA A 207 -8.84 -12.32 -16.16
N TRP A 208 -8.15 -11.39 -15.49
CA TRP A 208 -7.80 -10.11 -16.10
C TRP A 208 -6.76 -10.26 -17.23
N ALA A 209 -5.79 -11.16 -17.09
CA ALA A 209 -4.81 -11.45 -18.14
C ALA A 209 -5.51 -12.04 -19.40
N ALA A 210 -6.38 -13.04 -19.22
CA ALA A 210 -7.16 -13.63 -20.32
C ALA A 210 -8.13 -12.64 -20.98
N TRP A 211 -8.54 -11.59 -20.26
CA TRP A 211 -9.32 -10.49 -20.80
C TRP A 211 -8.49 -9.53 -21.64
N LEU A 212 -7.31 -9.14 -21.15
CA LEU A 212 -6.39 -8.29 -21.90
C LEU A 212 -5.94 -8.94 -23.21
N GLU A 213 -5.79 -10.27 -23.24
CA GLU A 213 -5.46 -11.02 -24.46
C GLU A 213 -6.53 -10.92 -25.56
N ARG A 214 -7.80 -10.66 -25.19
CA ARG A 214 -8.92 -10.54 -26.13
C ARG A 214 -9.13 -9.12 -26.65
N LEU A 215 -8.46 -8.13 -26.04
CA LEU A 215 -8.58 -6.73 -26.40
C LEU A 215 -7.44 -6.29 -27.32
N PRO A 216 -7.64 -5.24 -28.13
CA PRO A 216 -6.57 -4.64 -28.90
C PRO A 216 -5.41 -4.21 -27.99
N ARG A 217 -4.18 -4.57 -28.35
CA ARG A 217 -2.98 -4.24 -27.58
C ARG A 217 -2.74 -2.73 -27.52
N GLY A 218 -2.18 -2.26 -26.42
CA GLY A 218 -1.80 -0.86 -26.23
C GLY A 218 -2.97 0.08 -25.94
N ARG A 219 -4.18 -0.45 -25.69
CA ARG A 219 -5.34 0.35 -25.28
C ARG A 219 -5.50 0.30 -23.76
N PRO A 220 -5.64 1.45 -23.06
CA PRO A 220 -5.83 1.46 -21.62
C PRO A 220 -7.15 0.79 -21.22
N VAL A 221 -7.06 -0.05 -20.18
CA VAL A 221 -8.21 -0.71 -19.58
C VAL A 221 -8.32 -0.31 -18.12
N VAL A 222 -9.46 0.23 -17.71
CA VAL A 222 -9.77 0.55 -16.31
C VAL A 222 -10.64 -0.57 -15.74
N PRO A 223 -10.08 -1.47 -14.92
CA PRO A 223 -10.82 -2.53 -14.26
C PRO A 223 -11.63 -1.98 -13.09
N VAL A 224 -12.84 -2.47 -12.90
CA VAL A 224 -13.66 -2.21 -11.73
C VAL A 224 -14.15 -3.55 -11.19
N ALA A 225 -13.82 -3.88 -9.93
CA ALA A 225 -14.37 -5.06 -9.26
C ALA A 225 -15.35 -4.62 -8.19
N PHE A 226 -16.58 -5.13 -8.28
CA PHE A 226 -17.63 -4.91 -7.31
C PHE A 226 -17.62 -6.08 -6.32
N GLU A 227 -17.32 -5.79 -5.06
CA GLU A 227 -17.50 -6.71 -3.94
C GLU A 227 -18.61 -6.18 -3.03
N GLU A 228 -19.09 -7.02 -2.10
CA GLU A 228 -20.09 -6.60 -1.12
C GLU A 228 -19.50 -5.55 -0.15
N ALA A 229 -18.28 -5.82 0.35
CA ALA A 229 -17.61 -4.97 1.34
C ALA A 229 -16.90 -3.75 0.73
N PHE A 230 -16.53 -3.78 -0.56
CA PHE A 230 -15.81 -2.70 -1.22
C PHE A 230 -15.98 -2.72 -2.75
N ILE A 231 -15.58 -1.64 -3.43
CA ILE A 231 -15.45 -1.58 -4.89
C ILE A 231 -14.06 -1.07 -5.23
N LEU A 232 -13.30 -1.80 -6.03
CA LEU A 232 -11.94 -1.43 -6.42
C LEU A 232 -11.90 -0.98 -7.89
N VAL A 233 -11.57 0.29 -8.11
CA VAL A 233 -11.41 0.93 -9.42
C VAL A 233 -9.92 1.10 -9.72
N GLY A 234 -9.46 0.60 -10.86
CA GLY A 234 -8.05 0.64 -11.23
C GLY A 234 -7.18 -0.38 -10.48
N PRO A 235 -5.84 -0.32 -10.64
CA PRO A 235 -5.14 0.64 -11.51
C PRO A 235 -5.39 0.36 -13.00
N VAL A 236 -5.04 1.33 -13.85
CA VAL A 236 -5.14 1.19 -15.31
C VAL A 236 -4.20 0.09 -15.78
N LEU A 237 -4.73 -0.84 -16.58
CA LEU A 237 -3.99 -1.97 -17.11
C LEU A 237 -3.48 -1.65 -18.52
N ASP A 238 -2.18 -1.84 -18.71
CA ASP A 238 -1.46 -1.70 -19.97
C ASP A 238 -0.82 -3.02 -20.45
N GLY A 239 -0.86 -4.08 -19.62
CA GLY A 239 -0.27 -5.38 -19.90
C GLY A 239 -0.52 -6.43 -18.82
N PRO A 240 0.00 -7.67 -19.01
CA PRO A 240 -0.21 -8.79 -18.10
C PRO A 240 0.37 -8.55 -16.69
N ASP A 241 1.51 -7.86 -16.59
CA ASP A 241 2.12 -7.56 -15.28
C ASP A 241 1.25 -6.62 -14.44
N ALA A 242 0.60 -5.63 -15.07
CA ALA A 242 -0.36 -4.76 -14.41
C ALA A 242 -1.58 -5.56 -13.93
N ALA A 243 -2.06 -6.54 -14.71
CA ALA A 243 -3.16 -7.41 -14.31
C ALA A 243 -2.79 -8.32 -13.11
N ALA A 244 -1.56 -8.83 -13.07
CA ALA A 244 -1.06 -9.60 -11.93
C ALA A 244 -0.99 -8.75 -10.65
N ARG A 245 -0.45 -7.54 -10.74
CA ARG A 245 -0.40 -6.57 -9.62
C ARG A 245 -1.81 -6.19 -9.14
N ARG A 246 -2.72 -5.88 -10.05
CA ARG A 246 -4.13 -5.60 -9.73
C ARG A 246 -4.79 -6.77 -9.00
N THR A 247 -4.50 -8.00 -9.41
CA THR A 247 -5.01 -9.17 -8.70
C THR A 247 -4.46 -9.23 -7.28
N ALA A 248 -3.16 -9.02 -7.09
CA ALA A 248 -2.54 -9.03 -5.77
C ALA A 248 -3.14 -7.95 -4.85
N LEU A 249 -3.32 -6.73 -5.36
CA LEU A 249 -3.96 -5.62 -4.65
C LEU A 249 -5.39 -5.98 -4.22
N HIS A 250 -6.17 -6.60 -5.10
CA HIS A 250 -7.52 -7.01 -4.76
C HIS A 250 -7.59 -8.07 -3.68
N ARG A 251 -6.73 -9.10 -3.75
CA ARG A 251 -6.65 -10.12 -2.69
C ARG A 251 -6.25 -9.49 -1.36
N ARG A 252 -5.33 -8.52 -1.39
CA ARG A 252 -4.88 -7.77 -0.22
C ARG A 252 -6.03 -6.98 0.43
N ILE A 253 -6.76 -6.22 -0.37
CA ILE A 253 -7.92 -5.43 0.08
C ILE A 253 -9.04 -6.36 0.59
N ALA A 254 -9.33 -7.45 -0.11
CA ALA A 254 -10.30 -8.45 0.35
C ALA A 254 -9.90 -9.07 1.69
N GLY A 255 -8.60 -9.34 1.90
CA GLY A 255 -8.08 -9.79 3.19
C GLY A 255 -8.29 -8.77 4.30
N HIS A 256 -8.07 -7.48 4.03
CA HIS A 256 -8.38 -6.40 4.99
C HIS A 256 -9.88 -6.29 5.29
N ALA A 257 -10.72 -6.36 4.26
CA ALA A 257 -12.18 -6.31 4.41
C ALA A 257 -12.73 -7.53 5.16
N ALA A 258 -12.10 -8.71 5.04
CA ALA A 258 -12.46 -9.88 5.83
C ALA A 258 -12.00 -9.76 7.29
N ALA A 259 -10.81 -9.18 7.53
CA ALA A 259 -10.24 -9.00 8.87
C ALA A 259 -10.94 -7.89 9.68
N ARG A 260 -11.67 -6.98 9.01
CA ARG A 260 -12.43 -5.89 9.61
C ARG A 260 -13.86 -5.97 9.10
N PRO A 261 -14.85 -6.38 9.90
CA PRO A 261 -16.24 -6.36 9.48
C PRO A 261 -16.66 -4.90 9.23
N ALA A 262 -16.49 -4.43 8.01
CA ALA A 262 -16.94 -3.13 7.56
C ALA A 262 -18.40 -3.24 7.12
N ALA A 263 -19.14 -2.15 7.24
CA ALA A 263 -20.46 -2.08 6.63
C ALA A 263 -20.33 -2.27 5.11
N PRO A 264 -21.25 -3.00 4.46
CA PRO A 264 -21.23 -3.20 3.03
C PRO A 264 -21.37 -1.87 2.30
N VAL A 265 -20.88 -1.81 1.06
CA VAL A 265 -20.98 -0.59 0.25
C VAL A 265 -22.44 -0.28 -0.04
N THR A 266 -22.90 0.92 0.32
CA THR A 266 -24.27 1.34 0.03
C THR A 266 -24.51 1.48 -1.47
N ARG A 267 -25.39 0.61 -2.00
CA ARG A 267 -25.83 0.60 -3.40
C ARG A 267 -27.13 1.40 -3.54
N PRO A 268 -27.33 2.18 -4.63
CA PRO A 268 -26.48 2.27 -5.83
C PRO A 268 -25.43 3.42 -5.78
N VAL A 269 -25.33 4.15 -4.67
CA VAL A 269 -24.48 5.35 -4.58
C VAL A 269 -22.99 5.02 -4.76
N GLY A 270 -22.51 3.93 -4.13
CA GLY A 270 -21.15 3.44 -4.32
C GLY A 270 -20.81 3.11 -5.77
N ASP A 271 -21.79 2.59 -6.53
CA ASP A 271 -21.60 2.21 -7.93
C ASP A 271 -21.45 3.42 -8.83
N ALA A 272 -22.24 4.44 -8.53
CA ALA A 272 -22.16 5.69 -9.25
C ALA A 272 -20.83 6.41 -8.98
N LEU A 273 -20.32 6.35 -7.75
CA LEU A 273 -19.01 6.88 -7.39
C LEU A 273 -17.88 6.10 -8.08
N ALA A 274 -17.93 4.76 -8.06
CA ALA A 274 -16.96 3.91 -8.74
C ALA A 274 -16.95 4.17 -10.25
N GLY A 275 -18.12 4.32 -10.87
CA GLY A 275 -18.24 4.69 -12.28
C GLY A 275 -17.64 6.07 -12.60
N ALA A 276 -17.87 7.07 -11.75
CA ALA A 276 -17.28 8.40 -11.91
C ALA A 276 -15.74 8.36 -11.81
N LEU A 277 -15.19 7.60 -10.85
CA LEU A 277 -13.75 7.39 -10.70
C LEU A 277 -13.15 6.65 -11.89
N ALA A 278 -13.84 5.63 -12.42
CA ALA A 278 -13.39 4.90 -13.60
C ALA A 278 -13.36 5.79 -14.85
N GLY A 279 -14.37 6.64 -15.03
CA GLY A 279 -14.39 7.65 -16.09
C GLY A 279 -13.24 8.66 -15.96
N ARG A 280 -12.91 9.10 -14.74
CA ARG A 280 -11.75 9.97 -14.50
C ARG A 280 -10.43 9.26 -14.83
N ALA A 281 -10.27 8.00 -14.45
CA ALA A 281 -9.07 7.22 -14.80
C ALA A 281 -8.89 7.08 -16.31
N VAL A 282 -9.98 6.86 -17.08
CA VAL A 282 -9.92 6.87 -18.55
C VAL A 282 -9.51 8.23 -19.11
N PHE A 283 -10.05 9.32 -18.56
CA PHE A 283 -9.68 10.67 -18.98
C PHE A 283 -8.17 10.91 -18.83
N HIS A 284 -7.58 10.54 -17.69
CA HIS A 284 -6.13 10.64 -17.49
C HIS A 284 -5.35 9.71 -18.43
N ALA A 285 -5.80 8.46 -18.60
CA ALA A 285 -5.15 7.49 -19.49
C ALA A 285 -5.08 7.95 -20.95
N LEU A 286 -6.10 8.65 -21.44
CA LEU A 286 -6.16 9.16 -22.82
C LEU A 286 -5.44 10.50 -23.03
N THR A 287 -5.05 11.20 -21.96
CA THR A 287 -4.52 12.57 -22.06
C THR A 287 -3.15 12.71 -21.41
N THR A 288 -3.11 12.89 -20.09
CA THR A 288 -1.89 13.18 -19.34
C THR A 288 -1.06 11.94 -19.02
N GLY A 289 -1.57 10.75 -19.33
CA GLY A 289 -1.07 9.47 -18.84
C GLY A 289 -1.75 9.11 -17.52
N ALA A 290 -2.11 7.84 -17.36
CA ALA A 290 -2.56 7.31 -16.09
C ALA A 290 -1.36 7.00 -15.21
N ASP A 291 -1.49 7.24 -13.90
CA ASP A 291 -0.56 6.66 -12.94
C ASP A 291 -0.85 5.14 -12.84
N PRO A 292 0.07 4.27 -13.29
CA PRO A 292 -0.15 2.83 -13.27
C PRO A 292 -0.13 2.22 -11.85
N ALA A 293 0.24 2.99 -10.83
CA ALA A 293 0.16 2.61 -9.42
C ALA A 293 -1.14 3.05 -8.75
N GLU A 294 -1.90 3.96 -9.36
CA GLU A 294 -3.07 4.58 -8.73
C GLU A 294 -4.34 3.75 -8.91
N ALA A 295 -4.98 3.42 -7.79
CA ALA A 295 -6.30 2.84 -7.72
C ALA A 295 -7.18 3.61 -6.73
N HIS A 296 -8.48 3.38 -6.78
CA HIS A 296 -9.43 3.90 -5.81
C HIS A 296 -10.27 2.79 -5.20
N LEU A 297 -10.44 2.87 -3.88
CA LEU A 297 -11.26 1.97 -3.11
C LEU A 297 -12.51 2.70 -2.63
N VAL A 298 -13.68 2.27 -3.07
CA VAL A 298 -14.97 2.72 -2.52
C VAL A 298 -15.41 1.74 -1.44
N HIS A 299 -15.69 2.22 -0.23
CA HIS A 299 -16.06 1.38 0.91
C HIS A 299 -17.05 2.11 1.84
N GLY A 300 -17.67 1.35 2.75
CA GLY A 300 -18.56 1.89 3.81
C GLY A 300 -20.02 2.09 3.40
N ASP A 301 -20.86 2.25 4.43
CA ASP A 301 -22.29 2.54 4.30
C ASP A 301 -22.58 4.01 3.94
N GLU A 302 -21.70 4.92 4.35
CA GLU A 302 -21.54 6.23 3.73
C GLU A 302 -20.40 6.13 2.71
N PRO A 303 -20.68 6.01 1.39
CA PRO A 303 -19.66 5.67 0.42
C PRO A 303 -18.53 6.70 0.40
N ALA A 304 -17.37 6.29 0.91
CA ALA A 304 -16.12 7.04 0.85
C ALA A 304 -15.25 6.45 -0.27
N ALA A 305 -14.35 7.27 -0.82
CA ALA A 305 -13.36 6.83 -1.80
C ALA A 305 -11.95 7.17 -1.30
N ASP A 306 -11.19 6.12 -0.99
CA ASP A 306 -9.77 6.26 -0.65
C ASP A 306 -8.93 6.08 -1.92
N ARG A 307 -7.91 6.92 -2.09
CA ARG A 307 -6.86 6.67 -3.08
C ARG A 307 -5.90 5.62 -2.51
N VAL A 308 -5.59 4.62 -3.32
CA VAL A 308 -4.69 3.54 -2.97
C VAL A 308 -3.56 3.52 -3.99
N GLU A 309 -2.33 3.57 -3.49
CA GLU A 309 -1.12 3.50 -4.33
C GLU A 309 -0.49 2.12 -4.16
N ALA A 310 -0.36 1.39 -5.28
CA ALA A 310 0.33 0.10 -5.34
C ALA A 310 1.63 0.31 -6.14
N PRO A 311 2.77 0.53 -5.48
CA PRO A 311 4.00 0.91 -6.17
C PRO A 311 4.43 -0.10 -7.24
N LEU A 312 5.00 0.43 -8.32
CA LEU A 312 5.46 -0.36 -9.45
C LEU A 312 6.78 -1.03 -9.13
N HIS A 313 6.73 -2.27 -8.64
CA HIS A 313 7.92 -3.06 -8.47
C HIS A 313 8.11 -4.03 -9.65
N PRO A 314 9.28 -4.04 -10.30
CA PRO A 314 9.56 -5.02 -11.32
C PRO A 314 9.55 -6.41 -10.70
N VAL A 315 8.82 -7.35 -11.32
CA VAL A 315 8.92 -8.77 -11.01
C VAL A 315 10.30 -9.23 -11.50
N GLY A 316 11.32 -9.07 -10.65
CA GLY A 316 12.65 -9.61 -10.90
C GLY A 316 12.76 -11.07 -10.46
N PRO A 317 13.86 -11.75 -10.83
CA PRO A 317 14.13 -13.10 -10.34
C PRO A 317 14.18 -13.10 -8.81
N ASP A 318 13.77 -14.23 -8.21
CA ASP A 318 13.94 -14.47 -6.78
C ASP A 318 15.38 -14.17 -6.37
N ALA A 319 15.55 -13.50 -5.23
CA ALA A 319 16.88 -13.29 -4.65
C ALA A 319 17.60 -14.63 -4.47
N PRO A 320 18.92 -14.69 -4.75
CA PRO A 320 19.67 -15.92 -4.58
C PRO A 320 19.66 -16.38 -3.11
N PRO A 321 19.78 -17.69 -2.85
CA PRO A 321 19.93 -18.18 -1.49
C PRO A 321 21.16 -17.56 -0.80
N VAL A 322 21.05 -17.31 0.50
CA VAL A 322 22.10 -16.72 1.33
C VAL A 322 22.38 -17.63 2.52
N THR A 323 23.65 -17.87 2.82
CA THR A 323 24.06 -18.66 3.98
C THR A 323 24.38 -17.78 5.18
N LEU A 324 24.07 -18.25 6.40
CA LEU A 324 24.44 -17.58 7.66
C LEU A 324 25.95 -17.30 7.79
N SER A 325 26.82 -18.12 7.20
CA SER A 325 28.27 -17.88 7.20
C SER A 325 28.69 -16.72 6.30
N GLN A 326 27.90 -16.39 5.28
CA GLN A 326 28.24 -15.44 4.21
C GLN A 326 27.50 -14.10 4.31
N VAL A 327 26.40 -14.04 5.06
CA VAL A 327 25.62 -12.81 5.23
C VAL A 327 26.46 -11.72 5.90
N PRO A 328 26.44 -10.46 5.43
CA PRO A 328 27.11 -9.37 6.12
C PRO A 328 26.47 -9.14 7.50
N SER A 329 27.28 -8.82 8.50
CA SER A 329 26.78 -8.33 9.79
C SER A 329 26.41 -6.86 9.64
N GLU A 330 25.16 -6.56 9.94
CA GLU A 330 24.58 -5.22 9.86
C GLU A 330 24.07 -4.84 11.25
N PRO A 331 24.29 -3.59 11.70
CA PRO A 331 23.76 -3.14 12.98
C PRO A 331 22.23 -3.19 12.96
N ALA A 332 21.62 -3.44 14.13
CA ALA A 332 20.17 -3.32 14.25
C ALA A 332 19.71 -1.90 13.86
N PRO A 333 18.59 -1.76 13.11
CA PRO A 333 18.05 -0.47 12.76
C PRO A 333 17.66 0.33 14.00
N ALA A 334 17.65 1.65 13.90
CA ALA A 334 17.24 2.50 15.01
C ALA A 334 15.75 2.25 15.36
N ALA A 335 15.37 2.54 16.61
CA ALA A 335 13.98 2.34 17.06
C ALA A 335 12.96 3.14 16.22
N GLY A 336 13.33 4.34 15.76
CA GLY A 336 12.50 5.15 14.85
C GLY A 336 12.31 4.50 13.48
N GLU A 337 13.41 4.04 12.86
CA GLU A 337 13.38 3.33 11.56
C GLU A 337 12.57 2.03 11.66
N THR A 338 12.69 1.32 12.77
CA THR A 338 11.92 0.11 13.03
C THR A 338 10.43 0.40 13.15
N ALA A 339 10.05 1.48 13.83
CA ALA A 339 8.65 1.90 13.95
C ALA A 339 8.08 2.30 12.58
N GLU A 340 8.81 3.10 11.81
CA GLU A 340 8.43 3.48 10.43
C GLU A 340 8.27 2.24 9.53
N ALA A 341 9.18 1.26 9.63
CA ALA A 341 9.08 0.01 8.91
C ALA A 341 7.84 -0.81 9.30
N VAL A 342 7.54 -0.94 10.60
CA VAL A 342 6.32 -1.62 11.09
C VAL A 342 5.06 -0.92 10.60
N GLU A 343 5.03 0.42 10.62
CA GLU A 343 3.91 1.22 10.13
C GLU A 343 3.72 1.08 8.61
N SER A 344 4.81 1.06 7.84
CA SER A 344 4.76 0.86 6.38
C SER A 344 4.11 -0.48 6.01
N LEU A 345 4.39 -1.53 6.78
CA LEU A 345 3.78 -2.86 6.62
C LEU A 345 2.33 -2.92 7.12
N ALA A 346 1.91 -1.98 7.97
CA ALA A 346 0.56 -1.90 8.54
C ALA A 346 -0.36 -0.91 7.79
N GLY A 347 0.09 -0.38 6.65
CA GLY A 347 -0.62 0.62 5.87
C GLY A 347 -2.07 0.23 5.55
N PRO A 348 -3.01 1.20 5.55
CA PRO A 348 -4.41 0.92 5.27
C PRO A 348 -4.56 0.33 3.86
N TRP A 349 -5.31 -0.77 3.76
CA TRP A 349 -5.70 -1.46 2.52
C TRP A 349 -4.57 -2.15 1.73
N THR A 350 -3.33 -1.65 1.78
CA THR A 350 -2.17 -2.21 1.07
C THR A 350 -1.24 -3.01 1.99
N GLY A 351 -1.22 -2.69 3.29
CA GLY A 351 -0.32 -3.29 4.28
C GLY A 351 -0.54 -4.79 4.48
N LEU A 352 0.50 -5.51 4.90
CA LEU A 352 0.47 -6.95 5.14
C LEU A 352 -0.52 -7.37 6.22
N TYR A 353 -0.75 -6.48 7.18
CA TYR A 353 -1.63 -6.66 8.33
C TYR A 353 -2.21 -5.32 8.75
N SER A 354 -3.12 -5.35 9.71
CA SER A 354 -3.51 -4.17 10.48
C SER A 354 -3.05 -4.30 11.92
N LEU A 355 -2.74 -3.17 12.54
CA LEU A 355 -2.45 -3.05 13.97
C LEU A 355 -3.63 -2.33 14.65
N PRO A 356 -4.58 -3.06 15.24
CA PRO A 356 -5.62 -2.47 16.07
C PRO A 356 -5.01 -1.74 17.26
N THR A 357 -5.77 -0.80 17.83
CA THR A 357 -5.33 -0.08 19.03
C THR A 357 -5.08 -1.03 20.20
N PRO A 358 -4.04 -0.80 21.02
CA PRO A 358 -3.60 -1.72 22.08
C PRO A 358 -4.62 -1.87 23.23
N TYR A 359 -5.62 -0.98 23.33
CA TYR A 359 -6.61 -0.99 24.41
C TYR A 359 -7.51 -2.24 24.44
N ASP A 360 -7.54 -3.00 23.36
CA ASP A 360 -8.29 -4.26 23.28
C ASP A 360 -7.64 -5.41 24.07
N LEU A 361 -6.37 -5.27 24.47
CA LEU A 361 -5.62 -6.30 25.21
C LEU A 361 -5.09 -5.77 26.55
N PRO A 362 -5.03 -6.60 27.61
CA PRO A 362 -4.45 -6.17 28.88
C PRO A 362 -2.93 -5.90 28.77
N GLN A 363 -2.54 -4.64 28.97
CA GLN A 363 -1.17 -4.13 28.72
C GLN A 363 -0.19 -4.23 29.92
N LEU A 364 -0.57 -4.91 31.01
CA LEU A 364 0.26 -5.05 32.21
C LEU A 364 0.35 -6.52 32.65
N PRO A 365 1.54 -7.05 33.00
CA PRO A 365 2.82 -6.35 33.15
C PRO A 365 3.63 -6.21 31.84
N VAL A 366 3.18 -6.81 30.74
CA VAL A 366 3.86 -6.75 29.43
C VAL A 366 3.02 -5.99 28.42
N ALA A 367 3.67 -5.27 27.52
CA ALA A 367 3.01 -4.68 26.36
C ALA A 367 2.61 -5.80 25.39
N LEU A 368 1.37 -5.75 24.89
CA LEU A 368 0.83 -6.69 23.91
C LEU A 368 0.39 -5.92 22.67
N ALA A 369 0.86 -6.36 21.50
CA ALA A 369 0.38 -5.87 20.21
C ALA A 369 -0.31 -7.00 19.45
N GLU A 370 -1.46 -6.69 18.85
CA GLU A 370 -2.17 -7.58 17.94
C GLU A 370 -1.88 -7.16 16.50
N ALA A 371 -1.42 -8.09 15.66
CA ALA A 371 -1.38 -7.92 14.22
C ALA A 371 -2.42 -8.85 13.57
N ARG A 372 -3.33 -8.26 12.79
CA ARG A 372 -4.35 -9.01 12.03
C ARG A 372 -3.92 -9.10 10.58
N PRO A 373 -3.48 -10.27 10.08
CA PRO A 373 -3.03 -10.42 8.70
C PRO A 373 -4.14 -10.05 7.72
N ALA A 374 -3.78 -9.38 6.62
CA ALA A 374 -4.69 -9.09 5.52
C ALA A 374 -4.86 -10.32 4.61
N ARG A 375 -5.36 -11.41 5.17
CA ARG A 375 -5.65 -12.68 4.50
C ARG A 375 -6.93 -13.29 5.08
N ALA A 376 -7.80 -13.79 4.21
CA ALA A 376 -8.98 -14.54 4.63
C ALA A 376 -8.56 -15.73 5.53
N ASP A 377 -9.33 -15.97 6.59
CA ASP A 377 -9.15 -17.06 7.57
C ASP A 377 -7.83 -17.04 8.36
N ALA A 378 -7.01 -16.00 8.23
CA ALA A 378 -5.79 -15.88 9.03
C ALA A 378 -6.13 -15.46 10.46
N ARG A 379 -5.57 -16.19 11.43
CA ARG A 379 -5.68 -15.82 12.84
C ARG A 379 -4.85 -14.57 13.13
N SER A 380 -5.30 -13.78 14.09
CA SER A 380 -4.49 -12.70 14.66
C SER A 380 -3.23 -13.26 15.34
N PHE A 381 -2.15 -12.49 15.25
CA PHE A 381 -0.91 -12.73 15.95
C PHE A 381 -0.82 -11.74 17.10
N VAL A 382 -0.64 -12.23 18.33
CA VAL A 382 -0.41 -11.39 19.50
C VAL A 382 0.99 -11.68 20.02
N ALA A 383 1.80 -10.63 20.14
CA ALA A 383 3.16 -10.75 20.61
C ALA A 383 3.40 -9.84 21.82
N PRO A 384 4.14 -10.33 22.84
CA PRO A 384 4.59 -9.51 23.96
C PRO A 384 5.85 -8.70 23.59
N GLY A 385 6.11 -7.66 24.37
CA GLY A 385 7.37 -6.92 24.38
C GLY A 385 7.51 -6.05 25.63
N ASP A 386 8.69 -5.46 25.85
CA ASP A 386 8.95 -4.59 27.01
C ASP A 386 8.21 -3.26 26.88
N ASN A 387 7.93 -2.87 25.64
CA ASN A 387 7.17 -1.69 25.27
C ASN A 387 6.35 -1.96 24.00
N GLN A 388 5.49 -0.99 23.65
CA GLN A 388 4.60 -1.12 22.50
C GLN A 388 5.34 -1.25 21.16
N GLN A 389 6.49 -0.60 21.00
CA GLN A 389 7.26 -0.67 19.75
C GLN A 389 7.81 -2.08 19.54
N GLN A 390 8.37 -2.69 20.58
CA GLN A 390 8.86 -4.06 20.52
C GLN A 390 7.72 -5.07 20.32
N ALA A 391 6.61 -4.93 21.04
CA ALA A 391 5.45 -5.80 20.86
C ALA A 391 4.93 -5.74 19.41
N ALA A 392 4.84 -4.53 18.83
CA ALA A 392 4.42 -4.33 17.45
C ALA A 392 5.40 -4.94 16.43
N LEU A 393 6.71 -4.79 16.64
CA LEU A 393 7.74 -5.45 15.84
C LEU A 393 7.57 -6.98 15.89
N GLN A 394 7.44 -7.56 17.09
CA GLN A 394 7.32 -9.01 17.23
C GLN A 394 6.04 -9.54 16.56
N ALA A 395 4.93 -8.80 16.65
CA ALA A 395 3.70 -9.14 15.96
C ALA A 395 3.87 -9.05 14.43
N ALA A 396 4.57 -8.03 13.93
CA ALA A 396 4.89 -7.88 12.51
C ALA A 396 5.75 -9.05 11.98
N LEU A 397 6.82 -9.40 12.68
CA LEU A 397 7.69 -10.54 12.33
C LEU A 397 6.92 -11.86 12.35
N ALA A 398 5.97 -12.04 13.29
CA ALA A 398 5.10 -13.20 13.32
C ALA A 398 4.20 -13.28 12.06
N VAL A 399 3.66 -12.15 11.59
CA VAL A 399 2.90 -12.10 10.33
C VAL A 399 3.79 -12.48 9.14
N LEU A 400 5.02 -11.97 9.07
CA LEU A 400 5.96 -12.33 8.00
C LEU A 400 6.27 -13.82 7.97
N ARG A 401 6.52 -14.43 9.14
CA ARG A 401 6.72 -15.89 9.25
C ARG A 401 5.50 -16.67 8.78
N SER A 402 4.29 -16.20 9.11
CA SER A 402 3.04 -16.85 8.69
C SER A 402 2.76 -16.78 7.19
N ALA A 403 3.41 -15.86 6.47
CA ALA A 403 3.22 -15.68 5.04
C ALA A 403 3.77 -16.84 4.20
N LEU A 404 4.68 -17.64 4.78
CA LEU A 404 5.40 -18.68 4.08
C LEU A 404 5.00 -20.07 4.61
N PRO A 405 4.71 -21.05 3.74
CA PRO A 405 4.46 -22.41 4.20
C PRO A 405 5.74 -22.98 4.83
N ALA A 406 5.61 -23.65 5.98
CA ALA A 406 6.67 -24.46 6.56
C ALA A 406 6.77 -25.83 5.87
N GLY A 407 7.97 -26.42 5.85
CA GLY A 407 8.23 -27.78 5.40
C GLY A 407 8.93 -28.59 6.50
N PRO A 408 9.07 -29.92 6.34
CA PRO A 408 9.71 -30.76 7.36
C PRO A 408 11.15 -30.32 7.69
N ASP A 409 11.91 -29.88 6.68
CA ASP A 409 13.30 -29.42 6.83
C ASP A 409 13.45 -27.91 6.58
N ALA A 410 12.34 -27.16 6.63
CA ALA A 410 12.29 -25.75 6.28
C ALA A 410 11.38 -24.98 7.23
N VAL A 411 11.92 -23.96 7.89
CA VAL A 411 11.14 -23.06 8.76
C VAL A 411 11.00 -21.70 8.11
N ALA A 412 9.83 -21.07 8.30
CA ALA A 412 9.67 -19.65 7.99
C ALA A 412 10.27 -18.82 9.13
N ALA A 413 11.09 -17.84 8.76
CA ALA A 413 11.78 -16.97 9.69
C ALA A 413 11.67 -15.50 9.23
N ALA A 414 11.87 -14.58 10.17
CA ALA A 414 11.93 -13.14 9.93
C ALA A 414 12.77 -12.45 11.00
N GLY A 415 13.45 -11.37 10.63
CA GLY A 415 14.22 -10.52 11.52
C GLY A 415 14.45 -9.12 10.94
N THR A 416 14.92 -8.19 11.78
CA THR A 416 15.19 -6.80 11.34
C THR A 416 16.35 -6.68 10.36
N THR A 417 17.28 -7.63 10.38
CA THR A 417 18.41 -7.75 9.44
C THR A 417 18.48 -9.16 8.84
N ALA A 418 19.22 -9.33 7.75
CA ALA A 418 19.40 -10.64 7.13
C ALA A 418 20.08 -11.66 8.07
N GLU A 419 21.02 -11.21 8.91
CA GLU A 419 21.66 -12.02 9.94
C GLU A 419 20.66 -12.48 11.01
N ARG A 420 19.84 -11.57 11.54
CA ARG A 420 18.81 -11.87 12.56
C ARG A 420 17.72 -12.79 12.01
N TRP A 421 17.35 -12.63 10.73
CA TRP A 421 16.44 -13.55 10.03
C TRP A 421 17.01 -14.98 9.93
N LEU A 422 18.27 -15.13 9.53
CA LEU A 422 18.91 -16.44 9.40
C LEU A 422 19.09 -17.12 10.78
N LEU A 423 19.43 -16.34 11.82
CA LEU A 423 19.50 -16.83 13.19
C LEU A 423 18.14 -17.24 13.75
N ASP A 424 17.08 -16.49 13.47
CA ASP A 424 15.69 -16.88 13.81
C ASP A 424 15.35 -18.25 13.20
N GLY A 425 15.68 -18.46 11.93
CA GLY A 425 15.49 -19.74 11.26
C GLY A 425 16.34 -20.87 11.85
N ALA A 426 17.63 -20.62 12.10
CA ALA A 426 18.53 -21.61 12.69
C ALA A 426 18.06 -22.06 14.08
N LEU A 427 17.70 -21.13 14.97
CA LEU A 427 17.19 -21.43 16.31
C LEU A 427 15.88 -22.24 16.27
N ARG A 428 14.99 -21.94 15.32
CA ARG A 428 13.74 -22.70 15.12
C ARG A 428 14.00 -24.14 14.67
N LEU A 429 14.95 -24.35 13.74
CA LEU A 429 15.35 -25.69 13.27
C LEU A 429 16.02 -26.49 14.39
N LEU A 430 16.87 -25.83 15.19
CA LEU A 430 17.62 -26.47 16.28
C LEU A 430 16.78 -26.83 17.50
N ALA A 431 15.61 -26.21 17.68
CA ALA A 431 14.77 -26.40 18.87
C ALA A 431 14.28 -27.84 19.10
N ALA A 432 14.19 -28.65 18.04
CA ALA A 432 13.84 -30.07 18.16
C ALA A 432 15.00 -30.93 18.69
N GLY A 433 16.25 -30.46 18.55
CA GLY A 433 17.46 -31.16 18.97
C GLY A 433 17.93 -30.83 20.39
N THR A 434 17.23 -29.97 21.12
CA THR A 434 17.62 -29.56 22.48
C THR A 434 17.26 -30.61 23.53
N GLY A 435 18.13 -30.79 24.52
CA GLY A 435 17.92 -31.69 25.66
C GLY A 435 17.63 -30.90 26.95
N PRO A 436 16.97 -31.50 27.96
CA PRO A 436 16.76 -30.83 29.24
C PRO A 436 18.10 -30.55 29.92
N ALA A 437 18.28 -29.33 30.44
CA ALA A 437 19.49 -28.89 31.14
C ALA A 437 19.66 -29.53 32.53
N GLY A 438 18.58 -30.10 33.09
CA GLY A 438 18.56 -30.68 34.43
C GLY A 438 17.19 -30.58 35.07
N THR A 439 17.15 -30.12 36.33
CA THR A 439 15.89 -29.88 37.06
C THR A 439 15.11 -28.69 36.47
N PRO A 440 13.78 -28.67 36.59
CA PRO A 440 12.95 -27.51 36.21
C PRO A 440 13.44 -26.20 36.84
N ALA A 441 13.08 -25.08 36.22
CA ALA A 441 13.47 -23.76 36.72
C ALA A 441 12.91 -23.54 38.14
N ASP A 442 13.79 -23.16 39.07
CA ASP A 442 13.43 -22.86 40.45
C ASP A 442 12.96 -21.41 40.58
N PHE A 443 11.69 -21.23 40.96
CA PHE A 443 11.05 -19.93 41.16
C PHE A 443 11.85 -19.00 42.10
N ASP A 444 12.44 -19.56 43.15
CA ASP A 444 13.18 -18.77 44.13
C ASP A 444 14.55 -18.34 43.60
N ALA A 445 15.09 -19.02 42.59
CA ALA A 445 16.35 -18.68 41.94
C ALA A 445 16.19 -17.65 40.79
N LEU A 446 14.99 -17.47 40.23
CA LEU A 446 14.73 -16.58 39.10
C LEU A 446 15.00 -15.10 39.41
N ALA A 447 15.42 -14.34 38.39
CA ALA A 447 15.47 -12.88 38.47
C ALA A 447 14.08 -12.24 38.67
N ALA A 448 14.06 -10.94 39.03
CA ALA A 448 12.83 -10.23 39.39
C ALA A 448 11.76 -10.22 38.28
N ARG A 449 12.16 -10.05 37.02
CA ARG A 449 11.26 -10.01 35.86
C ARG A 449 10.56 -11.35 35.60
N PRO A 450 11.26 -12.47 35.36
CA PRO A 450 10.61 -13.77 35.17
C PRO A 450 9.78 -14.19 36.39
N ARG A 451 10.26 -13.90 37.62
CA ARG A 451 9.48 -14.16 38.84
C ARG A 451 8.16 -13.38 38.89
N GLY A 452 8.17 -12.12 38.44
CA GLY A 452 6.96 -11.30 38.33
C GLY A 452 5.95 -11.88 37.34
N LEU A 453 6.40 -12.31 36.15
CA LEU A 453 5.53 -12.94 35.15
C LEU A 453 4.96 -14.27 35.63
N TRP A 454 5.77 -15.07 36.31
CA TRP A 454 5.34 -16.32 36.94
C TRP A 454 4.20 -16.08 37.92
N ARG A 455 4.33 -15.09 38.82
CA ARG A 455 3.27 -14.72 39.77
C ARG A 455 2.01 -14.24 39.07
N VAL A 456 2.12 -13.48 37.98
CA VAL A 456 0.93 -13.08 37.22
C VAL A 456 0.20 -14.30 36.67
N LEU A 457 0.92 -15.26 36.08
CA LEU A 457 0.32 -16.49 35.58
C LEU A 457 -0.32 -17.33 36.70
N ALA A 458 0.39 -17.55 37.80
CA ALA A 458 -0.07 -18.39 38.90
C ALA A 458 -1.19 -17.73 39.73
N ASP A 459 -1.01 -16.47 40.14
CA ASP A 459 -1.86 -15.83 41.15
C ASP A 459 -3.03 -15.05 40.53
N TYR A 460 -2.87 -14.52 39.30
CA TYR A 460 -3.89 -13.68 38.65
C TYR A 460 -4.63 -14.41 37.53
N GLU A 461 -3.92 -15.17 36.69
CA GLU A 461 -4.54 -15.92 35.59
C GLU A 461 -4.97 -17.34 36.02
N ASP A 462 -4.65 -17.77 37.25
CA ASP A 462 -4.94 -19.11 37.80
C ASP A 462 -4.39 -20.25 36.93
N VAL A 463 -3.23 -20.03 36.32
CA VAL A 463 -2.49 -21.01 35.50
C VAL A 463 -1.04 -21.10 36.03
N PRO A 464 -0.79 -21.89 37.08
CA PRO A 464 0.56 -22.07 37.59
C PRO A 464 1.47 -22.67 36.51
N PRO A 465 2.55 -21.98 36.09
CA PRO A 465 3.39 -22.46 35.01
C PRO A 465 4.37 -23.53 35.52
N HIS A 466 4.62 -24.53 34.68
CA HIS A 466 5.75 -25.47 34.78
C HIS A 466 6.78 -25.09 33.73
N VAL A 467 8.03 -24.84 34.15
CA VAL A 467 9.07 -24.29 33.27
C VAL A 467 10.29 -25.21 33.21
N GLU A 468 10.63 -25.64 32.01
CA GLU A 468 11.78 -26.50 31.73
C GLU A 468 12.81 -25.75 30.87
N LEU A 469 14.07 -25.80 31.30
CA LEU A 469 15.20 -25.29 30.53
C LEU A 469 15.80 -26.40 29.69
N HIS A 470 16.00 -26.11 28.41
CA HIS A 470 16.65 -26.97 27.45
C HIS A 470 17.91 -26.31 26.93
N GLU A 471 18.95 -27.11 26.73
CA GLU A 471 20.24 -26.67 26.23
C GLU A 471 20.61 -27.45 24.97
N LEU A 472 21.47 -26.84 24.17
CA LEU A 472 22.12 -27.47 23.04
C LEU A 472 23.64 -27.37 23.22
N PRO A 473 24.38 -28.49 23.32
CA PRO A 473 25.81 -28.43 23.54
C PRO A 473 26.53 -27.59 22.48
N GLY A 474 27.22 -26.54 22.93
CA GLY A 474 27.95 -25.60 22.08
C GLY A 474 27.21 -24.31 21.74
N LEU A 475 25.96 -24.14 22.17
CA LEU A 475 25.24 -22.86 22.11
C LEU A 475 25.04 -22.32 23.53
N SER A 476 25.31 -21.03 23.72
CA SER A 476 25.13 -20.32 24.98
C SER A 476 23.67 -19.94 25.25
N TRP A 477 22.85 -19.87 24.22
CA TRP A 477 21.44 -19.50 24.32
C TRP A 477 20.58 -20.72 24.70
N PRO A 478 19.95 -20.78 25.90
CA PRO A 478 19.03 -21.86 26.23
C PRO A 478 17.63 -21.63 25.66
N LEU A 479 16.85 -22.71 25.59
CA LEU A 479 15.44 -22.72 25.24
C LEU A 479 14.60 -23.01 26.48
N ALA A 480 13.77 -22.07 26.93
CA ALA A 480 12.78 -22.32 27.96
C ALA A 480 11.47 -22.83 27.35
N ARG A 481 10.84 -23.82 27.98
CA ARG A 481 9.51 -24.33 27.63
C ARG A 481 8.58 -24.16 28.83
N VAL A 482 7.42 -23.56 28.59
CA VAL A 482 6.39 -23.30 29.61
C VAL A 482 5.16 -24.13 29.27
N ALA A 483 4.70 -24.93 30.22
CA ALA A 483 3.46 -25.68 30.16
C ALA A 483 2.57 -25.35 31.36
N ALA A 484 1.26 -25.58 31.23
CA ALA A 484 0.37 -25.62 32.38
C ALA A 484 0.64 -26.90 33.20
N GLN A 485 0.13 -26.96 34.44
CA GLN A 485 0.30 -28.13 35.30
C GLN A 485 -0.27 -29.43 34.72
N ASP A 486 -1.27 -29.34 33.86
CA ASP A 486 -1.85 -30.49 33.14
C ASP A 486 -0.99 -30.98 31.96
N GLY A 487 0.18 -30.36 31.75
CA GLY A 487 1.10 -30.67 30.66
C GLY A 487 0.77 -29.96 29.34
N THR A 488 -0.26 -29.12 29.29
CA THR A 488 -0.61 -28.36 28.08
C THR A 488 0.51 -27.36 27.76
N PRO A 489 1.15 -27.43 26.59
CA PRO A 489 2.20 -26.48 26.21
C PRO A 489 1.60 -25.09 26.04
N LEU A 490 2.20 -24.08 26.67
CA LEU A 490 1.76 -22.70 26.60
C LEU A 490 2.66 -21.87 25.68
N ALA A 491 3.98 -21.97 25.85
CA ALA A 491 4.95 -21.25 25.04
C ALA A 491 6.35 -21.87 25.15
N ALA A 492 7.23 -21.53 24.22
CA ALA A 492 8.66 -21.79 24.33
C ALA A 492 9.43 -20.62 23.73
N ALA A 493 10.59 -20.26 24.29
CA ALA A 493 11.40 -19.15 23.77
C ALA A 493 12.90 -19.35 24.05
N TRP A 494 13.71 -18.93 23.08
CA TRP A 494 15.16 -18.80 23.25
C TRP A 494 15.50 -17.47 23.91
N GLY A 495 16.61 -17.44 24.64
CA GLY A 495 17.17 -16.20 25.21
C GLY A 495 18.69 -16.25 25.33
N PRO A 496 19.34 -15.10 25.57
CA PRO A 496 20.80 -15.02 25.72
C PRO A 496 21.31 -15.74 26.97
N ASP A 497 20.45 -15.91 27.98
CA ASP A 497 20.70 -16.67 29.19
C ASP A 497 19.39 -17.34 29.68
N ALA A 498 19.49 -18.08 30.79
CA ALA A 498 18.36 -18.80 31.37
C ALA A 498 17.23 -17.88 31.83
N ASP A 499 17.53 -16.75 32.48
CA ASP A 499 16.52 -15.81 32.97
C ASP A 499 15.78 -15.12 31.80
N GLY A 500 16.52 -14.75 30.74
CA GLY A 500 15.99 -14.18 29.51
C GLY A 500 15.09 -15.17 28.77
N ALA A 501 15.53 -16.41 28.59
CA ALA A 501 14.71 -17.45 27.96
C ALA A 501 13.41 -17.70 28.75
N VAL A 502 13.50 -17.80 30.08
CA VAL A 502 12.32 -17.98 30.96
C VAL A 502 11.39 -16.77 30.89
N ALA A 503 11.92 -15.54 30.94
CA ALA A 503 11.11 -14.33 30.87
C ALA A 503 10.33 -14.25 29.56
N GLU A 504 10.97 -14.52 28.43
CA GLU A 504 10.33 -14.51 27.10
C GLU A 504 9.28 -15.62 26.97
N ALA A 505 9.58 -16.83 27.46
CA ALA A 505 8.62 -17.93 27.40
C ALA A 505 7.39 -17.68 28.30
N LEU A 506 7.57 -17.11 29.50
CA LEU A 506 6.46 -16.72 30.38
C LEU A 506 5.65 -15.56 29.79
N ALA A 507 6.29 -14.57 29.17
CA ALA A 507 5.60 -13.49 28.48
C ALA A 507 4.75 -14.02 27.30
N GLY A 508 5.29 -14.96 26.53
CA GLY A 508 4.57 -15.65 25.47
C GLY A 508 3.38 -16.47 25.99
N ALA A 509 3.55 -17.17 27.11
CA ALA A 509 2.47 -17.92 27.76
C ALA A 509 1.34 -16.99 28.24
N LEU A 510 1.70 -15.86 28.86
CA LEU A 510 0.74 -14.84 29.29
C LEU A 510 -0.02 -14.24 28.11
N ALA A 511 0.68 -13.90 27.03
CA ALA A 511 0.05 -13.41 25.80
C ALA A 511 -0.94 -14.44 25.22
N ALA A 512 -0.59 -15.73 25.23
CA ALA A 512 -1.46 -16.79 24.75
C ALA A 512 -2.73 -16.96 25.59
N ILE A 513 -2.61 -16.94 26.92
CA ILE A 513 -3.75 -17.04 27.85
C ILE A 513 -4.69 -15.86 27.69
N ARG A 514 -4.17 -14.63 27.69
CA ARG A 514 -4.99 -13.41 27.57
C ARG A 514 -5.66 -13.27 26.22
N THR A 515 -4.97 -13.67 25.14
CA THR A 515 -5.57 -13.71 23.80
C THR A 515 -6.72 -14.70 23.76
N ARG A 516 -6.54 -15.90 24.34
CA ARG A 516 -7.61 -16.90 24.42
C ARG A 516 -8.80 -16.42 25.25
N ALA A 517 -8.56 -15.73 26.36
CA ALA A 517 -9.62 -15.14 27.17
C ALA A 517 -10.39 -14.04 26.42
N ALA A 518 -9.69 -13.16 25.68
CA ALA A 518 -10.30 -12.04 24.98
C ALA A 518 -10.97 -12.44 23.65
N ARG A 519 -10.45 -13.46 22.94
CA ARG A 519 -10.84 -13.80 21.56
C ARG A 519 -11.40 -15.23 21.40
N GLY A 520 -11.42 -16.04 22.45
CA GLY A 520 -11.86 -17.44 22.43
C GLY A 520 -10.91 -18.41 21.71
N THR A 521 -9.84 -17.91 21.09
CA THR A 521 -8.84 -18.68 20.36
C THR A 521 -7.43 -18.25 20.77
N GLY A 522 -6.47 -19.19 20.73
CA GLY A 522 -5.06 -18.87 21.00
C GLY A 522 -4.40 -18.14 19.82
N PRO A 523 -3.26 -17.45 20.04
CA PRO A 523 -2.55 -16.73 19.00
C PRO A 523 -2.08 -17.68 17.89
N GLY A 524 -1.97 -17.16 16.66
CA GLY A 524 -1.30 -17.87 15.57
C GLY A 524 0.20 -17.99 15.85
N GLY A 525 0.78 -19.19 15.78
CA GLY A 525 2.22 -19.40 15.99
C GLY A 525 2.51 -20.82 16.47
N HIS A 526 3.34 -21.57 15.74
CA HIS A 526 3.61 -23.00 16.01
C HIS A 526 5.09 -23.32 16.25
N GLY A 527 5.90 -22.33 16.63
CA GLY A 527 7.33 -22.52 16.88
C GLY A 527 7.84 -21.75 18.09
N PRO A 528 9.07 -22.06 18.54
CA PRO A 528 9.71 -21.33 19.63
C PRO A 528 9.87 -19.85 19.28
N GLY A 529 9.68 -19.00 20.30
CA GLY A 529 9.94 -17.58 20.25
C GLY A 529 11.44 -17.28 20.18
N THR A 530 11.76 -16.22 19.46
CA THR A 530 13.13 -15.73 19.20
C THR A 530 13.20 -14.22 19.39
N ALA A 531 12.24 -13.63 20.11
CA ALA A 531 12.13 -12.18 20.31
C ALA A 531 13.39 -11.58 20.93
N ALA A 532 14.08 -12.34 21.78
CA ALA A 532 15.35 -11.97 22.38
C ALA A 532 16.45 -11.63 21.35
N LEU A 533 16.38 -12.17 20.12
CA LEU A 533 17.29 -11.75 19.05
C LEU A 533 17.20 -10.24 18.86
N GLU A 534 16.00 -9.69 18.70
CA GLU A 534 15.77 -8.27 18.37
C GLU A 534 16.12 -7.29 19.50
N THR A 535 16.34 -7.80 20.72
CA THR A 535 16.80 -6.99 21.86
C THR A 535 18.26 -7.22 22.22
N ALA A 536 18.86 -8.31 21.75
CA ALA A 536 20.26 -8.61 21.97
C ALA A 536 21.16 -7.61 21.23
N ASP A 537 22.26 -7.26 21.88
CA ASP A 537 23.26 -6.37 21.27
C ASP A 537 24.03 -7.07 20.14
N ASP A 538 24.71 -6.29 19.31
CA ASP A 538 25.41 -6.84 18.14
C ASP A 538 26.57 -7.78 18.52
N THR A 539 27.11 -7.68 19.74
CA THR A 539 28.14 -8.59 20.24
C THR A 539 27.55 -9.95 20.58
N GLU A 540 26.40 -9.97 21.25
CA GLU A 540 25.65 -11.18 21.58
C GLU A 540 25.19 -11.90 20.31
N VAL A 541 24.68 -11.16 19.32
CA VAL A 541 24.27 -11.70 18.02
C VAL A 541 25.47 -12.28 17.25
N ALA A 542 26.61 -11.58 17.23
CA ALA A 542 27.82 -12.09 16.60
C ALA A 542 28.37 -13.36 17.29
N ALA A 543 28.31 -13.42 18.63
CA ALA A 543 28.69 -14.61 19.38
C ALA A 543 27.77 -15.80 19.05
N LEU A 544 26.45 -15.58 19.05
CA LEU A 544 25.47 -16.60 18.69
C LEU A 544 25.70 -17.10 17.25
N ARG A 545 25.98 -16.20 16.30
CA ARG A 545 26.32 -16.59 14.92
C ARG A 545 27.54 -17.52 14.88
N ALA A 546 28.60 -17.18 15.61
CA ALA A 546 29.80 -18.01 15.65
C ALA A 546 29.51 -19.40 16.24
N GLU A 547 28.70 -19.48 17.30
CA GLU A 547 28.29 -20.72 17.95
C GLU A 547 27.42 -21.59 17.04
N VAL A 548 26.41 -21.01 16.39
CA VAL A 548 25.53 -21.71 15.42
C VAL A 548 26.34 -22.21 14.23
N ALA A 549 27.28 -21.42 13.72
CA ALA A 549 28.16 -21.83 12.63
C ALA A 549 29.10 -22.98 13.05
N ALA A 550 29.69 -22.92 14.25
CA ALA A 550 30.53 -23.97 14.78
C ALA A 550 29.75 -25.28 15.03
N TYR A 551 28.53 -25.17 15.56
CA TYR A 551 27.62 -26.29 15.75
C TYR A 551 27.26 -26.95 14.42
N GLY A 552 26.94 -26.14 13.40
CA GLY A 552 26.65 -26.59 12.05
C GLY A 552 27.84 -27.32 11.43
N ALA A 553 29.02 -26.71 11.45
CA ALA A 553 30.26 -27.30 10.93
C ALA A 553 30.59 -28.65 11.60
N ALA A 554 30.41 -28.77 12.91
CA ALA A 554 30.65 -30.02 13.64
C ALA A 554 29.69 -31.16 13.26
N ARG A 555 28.54 -30.84 12.66
CA ARG A 555 27.49 -31.79 12.25
C ARG A 555 27.29 -31.89 10.74
N GLY A 556 28.10 -31.17 9.96
CA GLY A 556 27.94 -31.08 8.51
C GLY A 556 26.62 -30.43 8.08
N LEU A 557 26.12 -29.46 8.86
CA LEU A 557 24.90 -28.70 8.57
C LEU A 557 25.27 -27.29 8.12
N GLU A 558 24.58 -26.81 7.09
CA GLU A 558 24.67 -25.42 6.63
C GLU A 558 23.30 -24.73 6.65
N PHE A 559 23.18 -23.60 7.35
CA PHE A 559 21.93 -22.85 7.43
C PHE A 559 21.80 -21.89 6.25
N THR A 560 20.91 -22.23 5.32
CA THR A 560 20.69 -21.48 4.09
C THR A 560 19.30 -20.87 4.09
N GLY A 561 19.21 -19.56 3.87
CA GLY A 561 17.97 -18.83 3.69
C GLY A 561 17.64 -18.59 2.22
N ARG A 562 16.37 -18.73 1.85
CA ARG A 562 15.80 -18.23 0.59
C ARG A 562 14.96 -16.99 0.90
N PRO A 563 15.43 -15.77 0.54
CA PRO A 563 14.71 -14.54 0.85
C PRO A 563 13.36 -14.51 0.15
N ALA A 564 12.37 -13.89 0.81
CA ALA A 564 11.06 -13.57 0.26
C ALA A 564 10.86 -12.04 0.23
N ASP A 565 11.92 -11.30 -0.08
CA ASP A 565 12.06 -9.83 0.04
C ASP A 565 11.05 -8.97 -0.73
N ARG A 566 10.14 -9.57 -1.51
CA ARG A 566 9.19 -8.87 -2.37
C ARG A 566 7.74 -9.27 -2.11
N ASP A 567 6.91 -8.28 -1.82
CA ASP A 567 5.47 -8.37 -1.83
C ASP A 567 4.90 -7.78 -3.14
N PRO A 568 3.92 -8.43 -3.78
CA PRO A 568 3.37 -7.96 -5.05
C PRO A 568 2.55 -6.65 -4.97
N VAL A 569 2.28 -6.13 -3.77
CA VAL A 569 1.58 -4.85 -3.54
C VAL A 569 2.53 -3.80 -2.96
N LEU A 570 3.28 -4.15 -1.91
CA LEU A 570 4.20 -3.22 -1.23
C LEU A 570 5.58 -3.13 -1.87
N GLY A 571 5.97 -4.11 -2.68
CA GLY A 571 7.31 -4.18 -3.24
C GLY A 571 8.35 -4.73 -2.29
N GLU A 572 9.49 -4.06 -2.23
CA GLU A 572 10.58 -4.41 -1.33
C GLU A 572 10.13 -4.24 0.13
N LEU A 573 10.31 -5.29 0.92
CA LEU A 573 9.91 -5.29 2.32
C LEU A 573 11.08 -4.82 3.20
N PRO A 574 10.82 -3.99 4.23
CA PRO A 574 11.87 -3.40 5.07
C PRO A 574 12.53 -4.40 6.04
N PHE A 575 11.96 -5.60 6.20
CA PHE A 575 12.50 -6.65 7.06
C PHE A 575 12.92 -7.88 6.27
N ALA A 576 14.05 -8.45 6.65
CA ALA A 576 14.51 -9.71 6.09
C ALA A 576 13.59 -10.84 6.56
N HIS A 577 13.08 -11.60 5.60
CA HIS A 577 12.24 -12.76 5.88
C HIS A 577 12.30 -13.74 4.72
N GLY A 578 11.94 -14.99 4.99
CA GLY A 578 12.12 -16.07 4.04
C GLY A 578 12.17 -17.42 4.73
N ARG A 579 12.38 -18.45 3.92
CA ARG A 579 12.56 -19.82 4.43
C ARG A 579 14.01 -20.06 4.78
N VAL A 580 14.25 -20.76 5.88
CA VAL A 580 15.58 -21.26 6.27
C VAL A 580 15.55 -22.77 6.30
N THR A 581 16.56 -23.38 5.70
CA THR A 581 16.74 -24.84 5.62
C THR A 581 18.12 -25.23 6.13
N THR A 582 18.26 -26.46 6.61
CA THR A 582 19.57 -27.10 6.80
C THR A 582 19.95 -27.85 5.53
N GLY A 583 21.10 -27.51 4.94
CA GLY A 583 21.75 -28.23 3.84
C GLY A 583 22.78 -29.23 4.33
#